data_AF-A0A7S3WSS3-F1
#
_entry.id   AF-A0A7S3WSS3-F1
#
_cell.length_a   1.000
_cell.length_b   1.000
_cell.length_c   1.000
_cell.angle_alpha   90.00
_cell.angle_beta   90.00
_cell.angle_gamma   90.00
#
_symmetry.space_group_name_H-M   'P 1'
#
loop_
_entity.id
_entity.type
_entity.pdbx_description
1 polymer ?
#
loop_
_entity_poly.entity_id
_entity_poly.type
_entity_poly.pdbx_seq_one_letter_code
_entity_poly.pdbx_strand_id
1 'polypeptide(L)'
;CCARRRGYAKLSVSGGATVVRVDQAQKAGEPLTHAELSMVEDQWKKVTALGAETVGVLLFKHIFADTPQAIDLFKFKAQFKTDGYESPMLKAHAKKVVGTVGMAVDGIRELDKLVPTLKELGLRHAGYGVLPAHYDLVGAAFLKTLRDGLQDAFTPDAELAWTKVWGAVAAAMKQGAAKKDELSPEEVTLVEETWEQVEGLGAETVGVILFKNIFEIAPEAKNLFSFKNEENLYESPKLKAHGANVVNHVGIAVAHLHDLSKIAPTLQELGKKHGKRYGVQPAH
;
A
#
# COMPACT_ATOMS: atom_id res chain seq x y z
N CYS A 1 14.12 21.51 64.29
CA CYS A 1 15.12 21.77 63.22
C CYS A 1 15.37 20.51 62.40
N CYS A 2 15.50 20.69 61.08
CA CYS A 2 15.95 19.76 60.03
C CYS A 2 15.01 18.64 59.55
N ALA A 3 14.36 18.94 58.41
CA ALA A 3 13.72 18.01 57.49
C ALA A 3 14.74 17.12 56.75
N ARG A 4 14.45 15.82 56.62
CA ARG A 4 15.14 14.89 55.71
C ARG A 4 14.54 15.02 54.30
N ARG A 5 15.29 15.58 53.35
CA ARG A 5 15.09 15.34 51.90
C ARG A 5 16.14 14.34 51.44
N ARG A 6 15.71 13.14 51.03
CA ARG A 6 16.54 12.23 50.20
C ARG A 6 16.42 12.70 48.75
N GLY A 7 17.56 12.96 48.12
CA GLY A 7 17.63 13.45 46.74
C GLY A 7 17.17 12.40 45.73
N TYR A 8 16.34 12.84 44.80
CA TYR A 8 16.18 12.17 43.51
C TYR A 8 17.37 12.55 42.65
N ALA A 9 18.17 11.57 42.24
CA ALA A 9 19.13 11.73 41.17
C ALA A 9 18.38 12.08 39.89
N LYS A 10 18.66 13.25 39.32
CA LYS A 10 18.24 13.64 37.97
C LYS A 10 18.92 12.68 36.99
N LEU A 11 18.16 11.73 36.42
CA LEU A 11 18.53 11.06 35.18
C LEU A 11 18.50 12.13 34.07
N SER A 12 19.69 12.55 33.63
CA SER A 12 19.86 13.31 32.39
C SER A 12 19.57 12.35 31.23
N VAL A 13 18.40 12.50 30.61
CA VAL A 13 18.12 11.86 29.32
C VAL A 13 18.77 12.73 28.24
N SER A 14 19.72 12.15 27.53
CA SER A 14 20.44 12.78 26.43
C SER A 14 19.47 13.15 25.30
N GLY A 15 19.30 14.45 25.06
CA GLY A 15 18.46 15.00 23.98
C GLY A 15 18.97 14.75 22.56
N GLY A 16 20.07 14.00 22.38
CA GLY A 16 20.69 13.80 21.07
C GLY A 16 19.94 12.83 20.15
N ALA A 17 19.40 11.72 20.67
CA ALA A 17 18.81 10.68 19.83
C ALA A 17 17.46 11.06 19.21
N THR A 18 16.66 11.89 19.90
CA THR A 18 15.35 12.35 19.41
C THR A 18 15.51 13.45 18.35
N VAL A 19 16.43 14.39 18.56
CA VAL A 19 16.67 15.50 17.62
C VAL A 19 17.29 15.01 16.31
N VAL A 20 18.23 14.05 16.37
CA VAL A 20 18.85 13.46 15.17
C VAL A 20 17.83 12.69 14.32
N ARG A 21 16.90 11.96 14.94
CA ARG A 21 15.84 11.24 14.20
C ARG A 21 14.84 12.17 13.50
N VAL A 22 14.51 13.30 14.12
CA VAL A 22 13.62 14.30 13.52
C VAL A 22 14.31 15.01 12.34
N ASP A 23 15.59 15.35 12.48
CA ASP A 23 16.38 16.01 11.42
C ASP A 23 16.59 15.08 10.19
N GLN A 24 16.81 13.78 10.41
CA GLN A 24 16.91 12.82 9.31
C GLN A 24 15.58 12.55 8.60
N ALA A 25 14.47 12.49 9.34
CA ALA A 25 13.14 12.33 8.75
C ALA A 25 12.75 13.53 7.89
N GLN A 26 13.10 14.75 8.32
CA GLN A 26 12.89 15.97 7.55
C GLN A 26 13.75 15.98 6.28
N LYS A 27 15.03 15.63 6.39
CA LYS A 27 15.94 15.54 5.23
C LYS A 27 15.52 14.46 4.23
N ALA A 28 14.90 13.36 4.66
CA ALA A 28 14.45 12.30 3.77
C ALA A 28 13.32 12.74 2.81
N GLY A 29 12.61 13.83 3.11
CA GLY A 29 11.60 14.43 2.24
C GLY A 29 12.14 15.42 1.21
N GLU A 30 13.42 15.78 1.27
CA GLU A 30 14.06 16.72 0.35
C GLU A 30 14.55 16.01 -0.93
N PRO A 31 14.54 16.69 -2.10
CA PRO A 31 15.14 16.18 -3.31
C PRO A 31 16.61 15.78 -3.12
N LEU A 32 17.08 14.77 -3.86
CA LEU A 32 18.50 14.40 -3.85
C LEU A 32 19.36 15.53 -4.41
N THR A 33 20.42 15.87 -3.68
CA THR A 33 21.46 16.80 -4.14
C THR A 33 22.39 16.14 -5.16
N HIS A 34 23.12 16.96 -5.92
CA HIS A 34 24.13 16.46 -6.87
C HIS A 34 25.21 15.59 -6.21
N ALA A 35 25.59 15.93 -4.96
CA ALA A 35 26.55 15.16 -4.18
C ALA A 35 25.98 13.79 -3.76
N GLU A 36 24.73 13.75 -3.29
CA GLU A 36 24.05 12.49 -2.96
C GLU A 36 23.91 11.60 -4.20
N LEU A 37 23.54 12.17 -5.35
CA LEU A 37 23.43 11.42 -6.62
C LEU A 37 24.78 10.82 -7.02
N SER A 38 25.86 11.60 -7.00
CA SER A 38 27.21 11.09 -7.32
C SER A 38 27.66 9.99 -6.36
N MET A 39 27.37 10.15 -5.07
CA MET A 39 27.68 9.14 -4.06
C MET A 39 26.92 7.83 -4.30
N VAL A 40 25.61 7.92 -4.58
CA VAL A 40 24.76 6.76 -4.90
C VAL A 40 25.31 6.01 -6.12
N GLU A 41 25.61 6.72 -7.21
CA GLU A 41 26.19 6.14 -8.43
C GLU A 41 27.52 5.41 -8.16
N ASP A 42 28.42 6.04 -7.40
CA ASP A 42 29.73 5.45 -7.10
C ASP A 42 29.65 4.27 -6.14
N GLN A 43 28.74 4.33 -5.16
CA GLN A 43 28.47 3.21 -4.27
C GLN A 43 27.82 2.05 -5.01
N TRP A 44 26.92 2.33 -5.95
CA TRP A 44 26.31 1.29 -6.75
C TRP A 44 27.32 0.53 -7.61
N LYS A 45 28.31 1.22 -8.20
CA LYS A 45 29.44 0.58 -8.89
C LYS A 45 30.23 -0.35 -7.97
N LYS A 46 30.50 0.08 -6.73
CA LYS A 46 31.21 -0.74 -5.72
C LYS A 46 30.41 -1.99 -5.34
N VAL A 47 29.11 -1.83 -5.08
CA VAL A 47 28.22 -2.95 -4.72
C VAL A 47 28.13 -3.95 -5.86
N THR A 48 27.88 -3.49 -7.09
CA THR A 48 27.74 -4.39 -8.25
C THR A 48 29.04 -5.08 -8.64
N ALA A 49 30.21 -4.51 -8.31
CA ALA A 49 31.51 -5.17 -8.46
C ALA A 49 31.67 -6.44 -7.60
N LEU A 50 30.87 -6.62 -6.54
CA LEU A 50 30.78 -7.87 -5.77
C LEU A 50 30.11 -9.02 -6.54
N GLY A 51 29.51 -8.71 -7.70
CA GLY A 51 28.74 -9.62 -8.53
C GLY A 51 27.25 -9.46 -8.31
N ALA A 52 26.51 -9.21 -9.39
CA ALA A 52 25.05 -9.03 -9.34
C ALA A 52 24.30 -10.23 -8.75
N GLU A 53 24.82 -11.45 -8.93
CA GLU A 53 24.27 -12.64 -8.27
C GLU A 53 24.49 -12.59 -6.76
N THR A 54 25.71 -12.32 -6.30
CA THR A 54 26.08 -12.21 -4.89
C THR A 54 25.20 -11.19 -4.16
N VAL A 55 25.11 -9.98 -4.73
CA VAL A 55 24.31 -8.88 -4.16
C VAL A 55 22.83 -9.25 -4.14
N GLY A 56 22.32 -9.83 -5.23
CA GLY A 56 20.92 -10.21 -5.32
C GLY A 56 20.55 -11.32 -4.33
N VAL A 57 21.41 -12.34 -4.19
CA VAL A 57 21.19 -13.42 -3.20
C VAL A 57 21.22 -12.85 -1.78
N LEU A 58 22.11 -11.90 -1.50
CA LEU A 58 22.16 -11.22 -0.20
C LEU A 58 20.88 -10.41 0.08
N LEU A 59 20.33 -9.72 -0.93
CA LEU A 59 19.02 -9.07 -0.83
C LEU A 59 17.92 -10.06 -0.49
N PHE A 60 17.84 -11.18 -1.19
CA PHE A 60 16.83 -12.20 -0.91
C PHE A 60 17.02 -12.87 0.47
N LYS A 61 18.26 -13.00 0.96
CA LYS A 61 18.53 -13.43 2.34
C LYS A 61 17.90 -12.49 3.35
N HIS A 62 18.07 -11.18 3.18
CA HIS A 62 17.47 -10.18 4.06
C HIS A 62 15.94 -10.16 3.97
N ILE A 63 15.38 -10.22 2.75
CA ILE A 63 13.91 -10.27 2.55
C ILE A 63 13.31 -11.50 3.24
N PHE A 64 13.87 -12.70 3.04
CA PHE A 64 13.30 -13.92 3.59
C PHE A 64 13.59 -14.12 5.07
N ALA A 65 14.62 -13.49 5.62
CA ALA A 65 14.85 -13.45 7.07
C ALA A 65 13.77 -12.62 7.77
N ASP A 66 13.42 -11.45 7.22
CA ASP A 66 12.41 -10.55 7.80
C ASP A 66 10.97 -10.96 7.45
N THR A 67 10.77 -11.62 6.30
CA THR A 67 9.44 -12.00 5.76
C THR A 67 9.50 -13.36 5.08
N PRO A 68 9.56 -14.47 5.84
CA PRO A 68 9.64 -15.82 5.28
C PRO A 68 8.47 -16.16 4.34
N GLN A 69 7.27 -15.63 4.61
CA GLN A 69 6.09 -15.85 3.77
C GLN A 69 6.22 -15.27 2.35
N ALA A 70 7.15 -14.33 2.12
CA ALA A 70 7.38 -13.78 0.79
C ALA A 70 7.84 -14.85 -0.22
N ILE A 71 8.41 -15.96 0.24
CA ILE A 71 8.80 -17.10 -0.61
C ILE A 71 7.61 -17.59 -1.46
N ASP A 72 6.40 -17.57 -0.92
CA ASP A 72 5.21 -18.11 -1.59
C ASP A 72 4.77 -17.33 -2.83
N LEU A 73 5.24 -16.08 -2.97
CA LEU A 73 5.00 -15.22 -4.12
C LEU A 73 5.86 -15.59 -5.34
N PHE A 74 6.92 -16.38 -5.16
CA PHE A 74 7.87 -16.66 -6.22
C PHE A 74 7.62 -18.02 -6.89
N LYS A 75 7.75 -18.04 -8.22
CA LYS A 75 7.66 -19.27 -9.02
C LYS A 75 8.73 -20.31 -8.65
N PHE A 76 9.85 -19.87 -8.06
CA PHE A 76 10.92 -20.76 -7.62
C PHE A 76 10.68 -21.42 -6.26
N LYS A 77 9.56 -21.17 -5.58
CA LYS A 77 9.33 -21.63 -4.19
C LYS A 77 9.55 -23.13 -3.96
N ALA A 78 9.16 -23.98 -4.92
CA ALA A 78 9.34 -25.43 -4.81
C ALA A 78 10.83 -25.80 -4.82
N GLN A 79 11.61 -25.20 -5.74
CA GLN A 79 13.06 -25.41 -5.81
C GLN A 79 13.80 -24.75 -4.65
N PHE A 80 13.34 -23.59 -4.16
CA PHE A 80 13.94 -22.94 -3.01
C PHE A 80 13.82 -23.80 -1.74
N LYS A 81 12.75 -24.60 -1.59
CA LYS A 81 12.60 -25.53 -0.46
C LYS A 81 13.64 -26.66 -0.48
N THR A 82 14.17 -27.02 -1.65
CA THR A 82 15.20 -28.08 -1.76
C THR A 82 16.61 -27.50 -1.73
N ASP A 83 16.85 -26.45 -2.53
CA ASP A 83 18.19 -25.95 -2.83
C ASP A 83 18.55 -24.71 -2.01
N GLY A 84 17.57 -24.11 -1.34
CA GLY A 84 17.74 -22.85 -0.61
C GLY A 84 18.30 -21.73 -1.50
N TYR A 85 19.31 -21.04 -0.98
CA TYR A 85 19.98 -19.93 -1.67
C TYR A 85 20.88 -20.38 -2.83
N GLU A 86 21.13 -21.69 -2.97
CA GLU A 86 21.88 -22.24 -4.11
C GLU A 86 20.99 -22.52 -5.32
N SER A 87 19.66 -22.34 -5.20
CA SER A 87 18.70 -22.49 -6.30
C SER A 87 19.11 -21.68 -7.55
N PRO A 88 19.32 -22.33 -8.71
CA PRO A 88 19.56 -21.65 -9.98
C PRO A 88 18.47 -20.65 -10.36
N MET A 89 17.19 -20.97 -10.09
CA MET A 89 16.09 -20.06 -10.38
C MET A 89 16.09 -18.83 -9.49
N LEU A 90 16.40 -18.98 -8.19
CA LEU A 90 16.59 -17.83 -7.30
C LEU A 90 17.74 -16.96 -7.79
N LYS A 91 18.92 -17.54 -8.04
CA LYS A 91 20.11 -16.81 -8.51
C LYS A 91 19.86 -16.04 -9.80
N ALA A 92 19.19 -16.66 -10.77
CA ALA A 92 18.79 -15.99 -12.01
C ALA A 92 17.81 -14.84 -11.77
N HIS A 93 16.82 -15.02 -10.87
CA HIS A 93 15.88 -13.95 -10.52
C HIS A 93 16.56 -12.82 -9.76
N ALA A 94 17.42 -13.14 -8.79
CA ALA A 94 18.22 -12.21 -8.02
C ALA A 94 19.09 -11.32 -8.91
N LYS A 95 19.79 -11.91 -9.89
CA LYS A 95 20.56 -11.16 -10.87
C LYS A 95 19.71 -10.19 -11.70
N LYS A 96 18.50 -10.61 -12.09
CA LYS A 96 17.55 -9.73 -12.81
C LYS A 96 17.12 -8.54 -11.94
N VAL A 97 16.80 -8.78 -10.67
CA VAL A 97 16.42 -7.73 -9.72
C VAL A 97 17.56 -6.70 -9.57
N VAL A 98 18.80 -7.15 -9.34
CA VAL A 98 19.95 -6.22 -9.26
C VAL A 98 20.15 -5.46 -10.57
N GLY A 99 19.98 -6.11 -11.72
CA GLY A 99 20.03 -5.42 -13.02
C GLY A 99 18.97 -4.33 -13.17
N THR A 100 17.73 -4.60 -12.75
CA THR A 100 16.64 -3.60 -12.78
C THR A 100 16.90 -2.44 -11.82
N VAL A 101 17.43 -2.71 -10.62
CA VAL A 101 17.86 -1.63 -9.70
C VAL A 101 18.98 -0.81 -10.34
N GLY A 102 19.91 -1.46 -11.03
CA GLY A 102 20.99 -0.77 -11.73
C GLY A 102 20.49 0.19 -12.80
N MET A 103 19.52 -0.22 -13.61
CA MET A 103 18.90 0.69 -14.59
C MET A 103 18.22 1.90 -13.91
N ALA A 104 17.62 1.71 -12.73
CA ALA A 104 17.01 2.81 -11.99
C ALA A 104 18.08 3.76 -11.40
N VAL A 105 19.22 3.22 -10.95
CA VAL A 105 20.36 4.02 -10.48
C VAL A 105 21.00 4.78 -11.64
N ASP A 106 21.16 4.16 -12.81
CA ASP A 106 21.75 4.81 -13.99
C ASP A 106 20.89 5.99 -14.47
N GLY A 107 19.56 5.90 -14.32
CA GLY A 107 18.62 6.98 -14.65
C GLY A 107 18.27 7.91 -13.49
N ILE A 108 18.96 7.82 -12.35
CA ILE A 108 18.54 8.52 -11.12
C ILE A 108 18.62 10.04 -11.19
N ARG A 109 19.46 10.57 -12.09
CA ARG A 109 19.54 12.02 -12.37
C ARG A 109 18.30 12.54 -13.10
N GLU A 110 17.55 11.65 -13.74
CA GLU A 110 16.35 11.95 -14.52
C GLU A 110 15.18 11.11 -14.02
N LEU A 111 15.00 11.01 -12.69
CA LEU A 111 13.96 10.20 -12.05
C LEU A 111 12.57 10.42 -12.65
N ASP A 112 12.23 11.66 -13.03
CA ASP A 112 10.95 11.99 -13.67
C ASP A 112 10.72 11.21 -14.97
N LYS A 113 11.78 10.94 -15.74
CA LYS A 113 11.73 10.12 -16.95
C LYS A 113 11.57 8.64 -16.65
N LEU A 114 11.98 8.17 -15.46
CA LEU A 114 11.81 6.79 -15.01
C LEU A 114 10.42 6.53 -14.43
N VAL A 115 9.72 7.56 -13.94
CA VAL A 115 8.39 7.42 -13.30
C VAL A 115 7.41 6.58 -14.12
N PRO A 116 7.23 6.76 -15.44
CA PRO A 116 6.32 5.94 -16.24
C PRO A 116 6.69 4.44 -16.21
N THR A 117 7.98 4.13 -16.38
CA THR A 117 8.48 2.74 -16.34
C THR A 117 8.31 2.12 -14.96
N LEU A 118 8.57 2.89 -13.89
CA LEU A 118 8.36 2.44 -12.51
C LEU A 118 6.88 2.20 -12.20
N LYS A 119 5.98 3.03 -12.73
CA LYS A 119 4.52 2.82 -12.62
C LYS A 119 4.09 1.52 -13.31
N GLU A 120 4.54 1.27 -14.54
CA GLU A 120 4.24 0.02 -15.24
C GLU A 120 4.80 -1.20 -14.51
N LEU A 121 6.00 -1.08 -13.95
CA LEU A 121 6.58 -2.13 -13.11
C LEU A 121 5.73 -2.37 -11.85
N GLY A 122 5.26 -1.30 -11.19
CA GLY A 122 4.35 -1.34 -10.05
C GLY A 122 3.03 -2.06 -10.36
N LEU A 123 2.42 -1.77 -11.51
CA LEU A 123 1.21 -2.43 -12.01
C LEU A 123 1.41 -3.96 -12.12
N ARG A 124 2.54 -4.38 -12.71
CA ARG A 124 2.89 -5.81 -12.81
C ARG A 124 3.11 -6.45 -11.43
N HIS A 125 3.76 -5.74 -10.51
CA HIS A 125 3.98 -6.24 -9.14
C HIS A 125 2.67 -6.40 -8.38
N ALA A 126 1.70 -5.49 -8.56
CA ALA A 126 0.35 -5.67 -8.04
C ALA A 126 -0.33 -6.91 -8.66
N GLY A 127 -0.08 -7.19 -9.95
CA GLY A 127 -0.46 -8.44 -10.62
C GLY A 127 0.10 -9.70 -9.94
N TYR A 128 1.29 -9.63 -9.34
CA TYR A 128 1.93 -10.75 -8.62
C TYR A 128 1.50 -10.86 -7.15
N GLY A 129 0.61 -10.00 -6.67
CA GLY A 129 0.16 -9.99 -5.27
C GLY A 129 1.08 -9.21 -4.33
N VAL A 130 1.92 -8.32 -4.85
CA VAL A 130 2.75 -7.44 -4.02
C VAL A 130 1.88 -6.32 -3.43
N LEU A 131 1.81 -6.25 -2.10
CA LEU A 131 1.07 -5.25 -1.35
C LEU A 131 1.92 -4.00 -1.06
N PRO A 132 1.30 -2.84 -0.80
CA PRO A 132 2.02 -1.61 -0.42
C PRO A 132 3.00 -1.80 0.75
N ALA A 133 2.66 -2.65 1.73
CA ALA A 133 3.50 -2.95 2.88
C ALA A 133 4.79 -3.72 2.52
N HIS A 134 4.80 -4.47 1.42
CA HIS A 134 6.00 -5.20 0.98
C HIS A 134 7.12 -4.25 0.53
N TYR A 135 6.80 -3.04 0.05
CA TYR A 135 7.83 -2.08 -0.38
C TYR A 135 8.68 -1.58 0.79
N ASP A 136 8.09 -1.42 1.97
CA ASP A 136 8.85 -0.93 3.14
C ASP A 136 9.77 -2.05 3.66
N LEU A 137 9.31 -3.31 3.62
CA LEU A 137 10.11 -4.50 3.93
C LEU A 137 11.29 -4.67 2.97
N VAL A 138 11.04 -4.58 1.66
CA VAL A 138 12.10 -4.68 0.64
C VAL A 138 13.09 -3.52 0.77
N GLY A 139 12.61 -2.31 1.10
CA GLY A 139 13.49 -1.15 1.36
C GLY A 139 14.45 -1.39 2.51
N ALA A 140 13.95 -1.89 3.64
CA ALA A 140 14.78 -2.23 4.77
C ALA A 140 15.82 -3.31 4.42
N ALA A 141 15.40 -4.37 3.70
CA ALA A 141 16.30 -5.42 3.24
C ALA A 141 17.37 -4.88 2.27
N PHE A 142 16.99 -3.98 1.36
CA PHE A 142 17.90 -3.34 0.41
C PHE A 142 18.96 -2.48 1.11
N LEU A 143 18.57 -1.67 2.09
CA LEU A 143 19.52 -0.88 2.88
C LEU A 143 20.48 -1.79 3.69
N LYS A 144 20.00 -2.93 4.22
CA LYS A 144 20.87 -3.94 4.85
C LYS A 144 21.87 -4.53 3.85
N THR A 145 21.42 -4.88 2.64
CA THR A 145 22.30 -5.37 1.56
C THR A 145 23.40 -4.35 1.21
N LEU A 146 23.04 -3.07 1.08
CA LEU A 146 24.00 -2.02 0.80
C LEU A 146 25.01 -1.87 1.94
N ARG A 147 24.56 -1.89 3.19
CA ARG A 147 25.42 -1.84 4.38
C ARG A 147 26.43 -2.99 4.39
N ASP A 148 25.99 -4.20 4.13
CA ASP A 148 26.86 -5.38 4.08
C ASP A 148 27.88 -5.30 2.93
N GLY A 149 27.46 -4.82 1.76
CA GLY A 149 28.33 -4.74 0.57
C GLY A 149 29.31 -3.57 0.59
N LEU A 150 28.94 -2.45 1.20
CA LEU A 150 29.76 -1.22 1.26
C LEU A 150 30.55 -1.09 2.56
N GLN A 151 30.12 -1.77 3.62
CA GLN A 151 30.77 -1.74 4.94
C GLN A 151 30.98 -0.29 5.43
N ASP A 152 32.22 0.10 5.75
CA ASP A 152 32.57 1.43 6.25
C ASP A 152 32.22 2.55 5.26
N ALA A 153 32.05 2.25 3.97
CA ALA A 153 31.63 3.23 2.98
C ALA A 153 30.13 3.56 3.05
N PHE A 154 29.31 2.78 3.77
CA PHE A 154 27.90 3.05 3.99
C PHE A 154 27.69 3.96 5.21
N THR A 155 28.10 5.21 5.05
CA THR A 155 27.97 6.26 6.07
C THR A 155 26.50 6.61 6.34
N PRO A 156 26.19 7.33 7.45
CA PRO A 156 24.83 7.82 7.69
C PRO A 156 24.27 8.69 6.55
N ASP A 157 25.12 9.48 5.88
CA ASP A 157 24.72 10.29 4.72
C ASP A 157 24.38 9.41 3.51
N ALA A 158 25.14 8.33 3.31
CA ALA A 158 24.83 7.36 2.27
C ALA A 158 23.51 6.63 2.55
N GLU A 159 23.28 6.20 3.78
CA GLU A 159 22.02 5.57 4.19
C GLU A 159 20.82 6.48 3.94
N LEU A 160 20.95 7.77 4.29
CA LEU A 160 19.93 8.78 4.00
C LEU A 160 19.69 8.93 2.50
N ALA A 161 20.75 9.07 1.70
CA ALA A 161 20.65 9.19 0.25
C ALA A 161 19.93 7.98 -0.37
N TRP A 162 20.35 6.75 -0.04
CA TRP A 162 19.72 5.53 -0.51
C TRP A 162 18.28 5.36 -0.04
N THR A 163 17.94 5.86 1.16
CA THR A 163 16.56 5.89 1.65
C THR A 163 15.69 6.79 0.77
N LYS A 164 16.19 7.97 0.37
CA LYS A 164 15.50 8.86 -0.58
C LYS A 164 15.28 8.17 -1.94
N VAL A 165 16.32 7.51 -2.47
CA VAL A 165 16.24 6.75 -3.72
C VAL A 165 15.14 5.70 -3.66
N TRP A 166 15.17 4.85 -2.63
CA TRP A 166 14.16 3.80 -2.45
C TRP A 166 12.76 4.41 -2.29
N GLY A 167 12.64 5.47 -1.51
CA GLY A 167 11.37 6.18 -1.31
C GLY A 167 10.75 6.66 -2.63
N ALA A 168 11.56 7.28 -3.50
CA ALA A 168 11.11 7.73 -4.81
C ALA A 168 10.65 6.56 -5.71
N VAL A 169 11.43 5.47 -5.76
CA VAL A 169 11.10 4.26 -6.53
C VAL A 169 9.82 3.62 -6.01
N ALA A 170 9.73 3.39 -4.70
CA ALA A 170 8.58 2.78 -4.06
C ALA A 170 7.32 3.63 -4.23
N ALA A 171 7.42 4.96 -4.16
CA ALA A 171 6.29 5.86 -4.40
C ALA A 171 5.77 5.74 -5.85
N ALA A 172 6.66 5.75 -6.85
CA ALA A 172 6.26 5.60 -8.25
C ALA A 172 5.62 4.23 -8.52
N MET A 173 6.20 3.15 -7.99
CA MET A 173 5.64 1.80 -8.13
C MET A 173 4.29 1.66 -7.41
N LYS A 174 4.15 2.19 -6.19
CA LYS A 174 2.88 2.18 -5.45
C LYS A 174 1.77 2.94 -6.21
N GLN A 175 2.10 4.07 -6.86
CA GLN A 175 1.15 4.77 -7.74
C GLN A 175 0.73 3.93 -8.94
N GLY A 176 1.67 3.20 -9.55
CA GLY A 176 1.35 2.30 -10.66
C GLY A 176 0.52 1.09 -10.24
N ALA A 177 0.78 0.55 -9.05
CA ALA A 177 0.02 -0.53 -8.45
C ALA A 177 -1.44 -0.12 -8.17
N ALA A 178 -1.67 1.09 -7.66
CA ALA A 178 -3.01 1.62 -7.38
C ALA A 178 -3.90 1.66 -8.64
N LYS A 179 -3.32 1.87 -9.84
CA LYS A 179 -4.07 1.79 -11.11
C LYS A 179 -4.66 0.41 -11.39
N LYS A 180 -4.12 -0.67 -10.81
CA LYS A 180 -4.72 -2.01 -10.93
C LYS A 180 -6.06 -2.08 -10.17
N ASP A 181 -6.16 -1.33 -9.07
CA ASP A 181 -7.32 -1.32 -8.19
C ASP A 181 -8.37 -0.28 -8.65
N GLU A 182 -8.02 0.57 -9.63
CA GLU A 182 -8.96 1.44 -10.34
C GLU A 182 -9.69 0.63 -11.41
N LEU A 183 -11.00 0.88 -11.57
CA LEU A 183 -11.77 0.31 -12.66
C LEU A 183 -11.19 0.78 -14.00
N SER A 184 -10.97 -0.16 -14.92
CA SER A 184 -10.63 0.16 -16.30
C SER A 184 -11.79 0.89 -16.99
N PRO A 185 -11.53 1.67 -18.06
CA PRO A 185 -12.61 2.32 -18.82
C PRO A 185 -13.69 1.34 -19.29
N GLU A 186 -13.30 0.13 -19.69
CA GLU A 186 -14.22 -0.93 -20.11
C GLU A 186 -15.09 -1.42 -18.94
N GLU A 187 -14.51 -1.59 -17.75
CA GLU A 187 -15.26 -1.95 -16.54
C GLU A 187 -16.20 -0.82 -16.10
N VAL A 188 -15.78 0.45 -16.22
CA VAL A 188 -16.66 1.60 -15.95
C VAL A 188 -17.84 1.61 -16.90
N THR A 189 -17.61 1.50 -18.21
CA THR A 189 -18.71 1.42 -19.20
C THR A 189 -19.64 0.25 -18.90
N LEU A 190 -19.10 -0.93 -18.59
CA LEU A 190 -19.91 -2.10 -18.26
C LEU A 190 -20.78 -1.86 -17.00
N VAL A 191 -20.23 -1.24 -15.96
CA VAL A 191 -21.00 -0.92 -14.75
C VAL A 191 -22.08 0.12 -15.06
N GLU A 192 -21.79 1.16 -15.84
CA GLU A 192 -22.77 2.17 -16.24
C GLU A 192 -23.92 1.56 -17.07
N GLU A 193 -23.61 0.75 -18.09
CA GLU A 193 -24.62 0.08 -18.95
C GLU A 193 -25.49 -0.92 -18.18
N THR A 194 -24.89 -1.67 -17.25
CA THR A 194 -25.65 -2.61 -16.42
C THR A 194 -26.47 -1.89 -15.35
N TRP A 195 -26.00 -0.75 -14.85
CA TRP A 195 -26.74 0.07 -13.89
C TRP A 195 -27.97 0.75 -14.52
N GLU A 196 -27.91 1.17 -15.78
CA GLU A 196 -29.08 1.72 -16.50
C GLU A 196 -30.25 0.73 -16.53
N GLN A 197 -29.96 -0.56 -16.71
CA GLN A 197 -30.97 -1.63 -16.65
C GLN A 197 -31.57 -1.77 -15.24
N VAL A 198 -30.74 -1.62 -14.20
CA VAL A 198 -31.18 -1.66 -12.80
C VAL A 198 -32.07 -0.45 -12.49
N GLU A 199 -31.69 0.76 -12.90
CA GLU A 199 -32.48 1.97 -12.70
C GLU A 199 -33.85 1.88 -13.39
N GLY A 200 -33.91 1.24 -14.56
CA GLY A 200 -35.16 0.97 -15.29
C GLY A 200 -36.18 0.13 -14.51
N LEU A 201 -35.78 -0.62 -13.48
CA LEU A 201 -36.68 -1.39 -12.61
C LEU A 201 -37.34 -0.53 -11.52
N GLY A 202 -36.84 0.69 -11.30
CA GLY A 202 -37.31 1.62 -10.29
C GLY A 202 -36.61 1.48 -8.93
N ALA A 203 -36.21 2.61 -8.34
CA ALA A 203 -35.39 2.65 -7.12
C ALA A 203 -36.04 1.97 -5.90
N GLU A 204 -37.37 2.06 -5.75
CA GLU A 204 -38.08 1.36 -4.67
C GLU A 204 -38.02 -0.16 -4.85
N THR A 205 -38.28 -0.66 -6.05
CA THR A 205 -38.25 -2.08 -6.39
C THR A 205 -36.86 -2.66 -6.13
N VAL A 206 -35.82 -2.04 -6.70
CA VAL A 206 -34.43 -2.46 -6.52
C VAL A 206 -34.02 -2.37 -5.06
N GLY A 207 -34.42 -1.30 -4.37
CA GLY A 207 -34.14 -1.12 -2.95
C GLY A 207 -34.72 -2.23 -2.08
N VAL A 208 -35.98 -2.62 -2.32
CA VAL A 208 -36.61 -3.74 -1.61
C VAL A 208 -35.91 -5.06 -1.91
N ILE A 209 -35.54 -5.32 -3.17
CA ILE A 209 -34.78 -6.53 -3.56
C ILE A 209 -33.43 -6.58 -2.84
N LEU A 210 -32.67 -5.47 -2.84
CA LEU A 210 -31.38 -5.36 -2.16
C LEU A 210 -31.51 -5.69 -0.67
N PHE A 211 -32.46 -5.08 0.03
CA PHE A 211 -32.65 -5.33 1.46
C PHE A 211 -33.18 -6.73 1.77
N LYS A 212 -34.00 -7.31 0.89
CA LYS A 212 -34.38 -8.73 0.99
C LYS A 212 -33.14 -9.63 0.97
N ASN A 213 -32.22 -9.41 0.04
CA ASN A 213 -30.98 -10.17 -0.06
C ASN A 213 -30.06 -9.94 1.16
N ILE A 214 -29.90 -8.69 1.61
CA ILE A 214 -29.12 -8.38 2.82
C ILE A 214 -29.68 -9.13 4.03
N PHE A 215 -31.00 -9.14 4.21
CA PHE A 215 -31.63 -9.82 5.35
C PHE A 215 -31.68 -11.34 5.23
N GLU A 216 -31.50 -11.89 4.03
CA GLU A 216 -31.32 -13.32 3.81
C GLU A 216 -29.87 -13.75 4.13
N ILE A 217 -28.89 -12.94 3.74
CA ILE A 217 -27.46 -13.17 4.02
C ILE A 217 -27.13 -12.93 5.51
N ALA A 218 -27.69 -11.86 6.09
CA ALA A 218 -27.42 -11.38 7.45
C ALA A 218 -28.73 -10.99 8.15
N PRO A 219 -29.51 -11.96 8.67
CA PRO A 219 -30.80 -11.70 9.32
C PRO A 219 -30.71 -10.73 10.51
N GLU A 220 -29.59 -10.72 11.22
CA GLU A 220 -29.31 -9.83 12.35
C GLU A 220 -29.27 -8.35 11.94
N ALA A 221 -28.96 -8.03 10.68
CA ALA A 221 -28.95 -6.66 10.17
C ALA A 221 -30.32 -5.99 10.30
N LYS A 222 -31.43 -6.76 10.33
CA LYS A 222 -32.77 -6.24 10.62
C LYS A 222 -32.81 -5.44 11.92
N ASN A 223 -32.00 -5.80 12.91
CA ASN A 223 -32.00 -5.11 14.21
C ASN A 223 -31.56 -3.65 14.15
N LEU A 224 -30.88 -3.24 13.07
CA LEU A 224 -30.44 -1.87 12.82
C LEU A 224 -31.59 -0.96 12.35
N PHE A 225 -32.73 -1.53 11.97
CA PHE A 225 -33.83 -0.80 11.35
C PHE A 225 -35.06 -0.70 12.24
N SER A 226 -35.68 0.48 12.26
CA SER A 226 -36.90 0.74 13.05
C SER A 226 -38.14 -0.01 12.54
N PHE A 227 -38.12 -0.43 11.27
CA PHE A 227 -39.22 -1.14 10.60
C PHE A 227 -39.15 -2.67 10.75
N LYS A 228 -38.22 -3.20 11.55
CA LYS A 228 -37.94 -4.64 11.65
C LYS A 228 -39.10 -5.54 12.07
N ASN A 229 -40.11 -4.97 12.75
CA ASN A 229 -41.28 -5.69 13.27
C ASN A 229 -42.55 -5.40 12.46
N GLU A 230 -42.45 -4.75 11.29
CA GLU A 230 -43.62 -4.52 10.45
C GLU A 230 -44.08 -5.83 9.80
N GLU A 231 -45.38 -6.11 9.87
CA GLU A 231 -45.99 -7.39 9.45
C GLU A 231 -45.65 -7.75 8.01
N ASN A 232 -45.73 -6.76 7.11
CA ASN A 232 -45.32 -6.88 5.71
C ASN A 232 -44.08 -6.02 5.45
N LEU A 233 -42.94 -6.45 6.02
CA LEU A 233 -41.66 -5.74 5.94
C LEU A 233 -41.30 -5.27 4.52
N TYR A 234 -41.51 -6.11 3.51
CA TYR A 234 -41.15 -5.79 2.11
C TYR A 234 -42.14 -4.87 1.39
N GLU A 235 -43.32 -4.63 1.97
CA GLU A 235 -44.27 -3.63 1.53
C GLU A 235 -44.20 -2.34 2.37
N SER A 236 -43.33 -2.31 3.39
CA SER A 236 -43.15 -1.17 4.29
C SER A 236 -42.81 0.10 3.51
N PRO A 237 -43.58 1.20 3.68
CA PRO A 237 -43.21 2.50 3.11
C PRO A 237 -41.85 2.99 3.60
N LYS A 238 -41.45 2.64 4.83
CA LYS A 238 -40.15 3.01 5.39
C LYS A 238 -39.02 2.23 4.72
N LEU A 239 -39.21 0.93 4.47
CA LEU A 239 -38.22 0.13 3.75
C LEU A 239 -38.09 0.61 2.30
N LYS A 240 -39.21 0.83 1.60
CA LYS A 240 -39.22 1.34 0.22
C LYS A 240 -38.48 2.68 0.11
N ALA A 241 -38.80 3.64 1.00
CA ALA A 241 -38.12 4.93 1.03
C ALA A 241 -36.63 4.81 1.36
N HIS A 242 -36.25 3.97 2.33
CA HIS A 242 -34.84 3.79 2.67
C HIS A 242 -34.07 3.08 1.54
N GLY A 243 -34.64 2.02 0.97
CA GLY A 243 -34.10 1.29 -0.17
C GLY A 243 -33.90 2.19 -1.39
N ALA A 244 -34.91 2.99 -1.75
CA ALA A 244 -34.79 3.95 -2.84
C ALA A 244 -33.66 4.96 -2.60
N ASN A 245 -33.50 5.46 -1.37
CA ASN A 245 -32.40 6.35 -1.04
C ASN A 245 -31.02 5.68 -1.22
N VAL A 246 -30.88 4.41 -0.83
CA VAL A 246 -29.63 3.65 -1.04
C VAL A 246 -29.35 3.50 -2.53
N VAL A 247 -30.33 3.05 -3.32
CA VAL A 247 -30.19 2.87 -4.77
C VAL A 247 -29.81 4.19 -5.45
N ASN A 248 -30.45 5.30 -5.10
CA ASN A 248 -30.13 6.62 -5.65
C ASN A 248 -28.68 7.05 -5.33
N HIS A 249 -28.17 6.76 -4.12
CA HIS A 249 -26.78 7.08 -3.78
C HIS A 249 -25.79 6.19 -4.53
N VAL A 250 -26.12 4.92 -4.77
CA VAL A 250 -25.31 4.05 -5.64
C VAL A 250 -25.33 4.58 -7.07
N GLY A 251 -26.46 5.04 -7.60
CA GLY A 251 -26.53 5.66 -8.93
C GLY A 251 -25.68 6.93 -9.05
N ILE A 252 -25.67 7.79 -8.03
CA ILE A 252 -24.74 8.93 -7.98
C ILE A 252 -23.28 8.45 -8.02
N ALA A 253 -22.95 7.36 -7.35
CA ALA A 253 -21.60 6.81 -7.37
C ALA A 253 -21.24 6.22 -8.74
N VAL A 254 -22.16 5.49 -9.37
CA VAL A 254 -22.01 4.96 -10.72
C VAL A 254 -21.74 6.08 -11.72
N ALA A 255 -22.52 7.16 -11.67
CA ALA A 255 -22.34 8.34 -12.54
C ALA A 255 -21.00 9.09 -12.34
N HIS A 256 -20.24 8.75 -11.30
CA HIS A 256 -18.94 9.37 -10.99
C HIS A 256 -17.81 8.33 -10.91
N LEU A 257 -17.95 7.13 -11.48
CA LEU A 257 -16.89 6.10 -11.45
C LEU A 257 -15.59 6.57 -12.10
N HIS A 258 -15.67 7.46 -13.09
CA HIS A 258 -14.50 8.08 -13.71
C HIS A 258 -13.73 9.03 -12.78
N ASP A 259 -14.34 9.52 -11.70
CA ASP A 259 -13.73 10.43 -10.72
C ASP A 259 -14.46 10.38 -9.37
N LEU A 260 -14.18 9.33 -8.60
CA LEU A 260 -14.76 9.15 -7.27
C LEU A 260 -14.32 10.21 -6.26
N SER A 261 -13.26 10.99 -6.55
CA SER A 261 -12.79 12.05 -5.64
C SER A 261 -13.86 13.10 -5.38
N LYS A 262 -14.76 13.32 -6.36
CA LYS A 262 -15.89 14.26 -6.26
C LYS A 262 -16.95 13.82 -5.25
N ILE A 263 -17.15 12.51 -5.08
CA ILE A 263 -18.18 11.97 -4.19
C ILE A 263 -17.60 11.40 -2.89
N ALA A 264 -16.29 11.14 -2.84
CA ALA A 264 -15.63 10.51 -1.70
C ALA A 264 -15.90 11.24 -0.36
N PRO A 265 -15.84 12.59 -0.27
CA PRO A 265 -16.17 13.28 0.98
C PRO A 265 -17.62 13.03 1.45
N THR A 266 -18.56 12.99 0.50
CA THR A 266 -19.98 12.73 0.77
C THR A 266 -20.19 11.32 1.30
N LEU A 267 -19.57 10.31 0.66
CA LEU A 267 -19.64 8.91 1.08
C LEU A 267 -18.98 8.70 2.44
N GLN A 268 -17.84 9.34 2.70
CA GLN A 268 -17.17 9.28 4.01
C GLN A 268 -18.04 9.87 5.13
N GLU A 269 -18.69 11.01 4.88
CA GLU A 269 -19.60 11.62 5.85
C GLU A 269 -20.85 10.76 6.08
N LEU A 270 -21.38 10.16 5.02
CA LEU A 270 -22.49 9.21 5.11
C LEU A 270 -22.10 7.99 5.96
N GLY A 271 -20.92 7.40 5.74
CA GLY A 271 -20.40 6.29 6.54
C GLY A 271 -20.21 6.66 8.02
N LYS A 272 -19.67 7.84 8.31
CA LYS A 272 -19.55 8.36 9.69
C LYS A 272 -20.91 8.48 10.37
N LYS A 273 -21.94 8.94 9.66
CA LYS A 273 -23.31 9.01 10.18
C LYS A 273 -23.88 7.62 10.46
N HIS A 274 -23.65 6.64 9.57
CA HIS A 274 -24.06 5.25 9.78
C HIS A 274 -23.46 4.66 11.06
N GLY A 275 -22.15 4.83 11.27
CA GLY A 275 -21.48 4.38 12.49
C GLY A 275 -21.95 5.10 13.76
N LYS A 276 -21.91 6.44 13.77
CA LYS A 276 -22.20 7.23 14.98
C LYS A 276 -23.67 7.21 15.40
N ARG A 277 -24.60 7.27 14.43
CA ARG A 277 -26.02 7.45 14.71
C ARG A 277 -26.79 6.14 14.76
N TYR A 278 -26.36 5.15 13.99
CA TYR A 278 -27.11 3.90 13.80
C TYR A 278 -26.32 2.65 14.23
N GLY A 279 -25.10 2.82 14.76
CA GLY A 279 -24.30 1.73 15.31
C GLY A 279 -23.78 0.74 14.26
N VAL A 280 -23.83 1.10 12.97
CA VAL A 280 -23.32 0.28 11.87
C VAL A 280 -21.81 0.11 12.03
N GLN A 281 -21.33 -1.12 12.08
CA GLN A 281 -19.91 -1.43 12.20
C GLN A 281 -19.33 -1.77 10.82
N PRO A 282 -18.01 -1.66 10.60
CA PRO A 282 -17.38 -2.07 9.34
C PRO A 282 -17.63 -3.53 8.93
N ALA A 283 -18.10 -4.37 9.86
CA ALA A 283 -18.45 -5.77 9.62
C ALA A 283 -19.91 -5.98 9.18
N HIS A 284 -20.77 -4.96 9.22
CA HIS A 284 -22.15 -4.97 8.70
C HIS A 284 -22.19 -4.45 7.27
#